data_AF-A0A1Y4HEG4-F1
#
_entry.id   AF-A0A1Y4HEG4-F1
#
_cell.length_a   1.000
_cell.length_b   1.000
_cell.length_c   1.000
_cell.angle_alpha   90.00
_cell.angle_beta   90.00
_cell.angle_gamma   90.00
#
_symmetry.space_group_name_H-M   'P 1'
#
loop_
_entity.id
_entity.type
_entity.pdbx_description
1 polymer ?
#
loop_
_entity_poly.entity_id
_entity_poly.type
_entity_poly.pdbx_seq_one_letter_code
_entity_poly.pdbx_strand_id
1 'polypeptide(L)'
;MNSVVRQLHEQGTDVVMVDTGNSYEGLCEYLGGKYISYTEEKPITMNPFNITQAELNIEKIDFLKNLILLIWKGSDTRITELEFRIVEQMVTDYYDAYFHGFDGYDPVQRETLRKTLTAAEKRKGTWGAEDLPALEQKVDDKIRMLEERRKVLKVASLSFNTFYEYSCERLELICLENNITEIDYDKYTYMIQPFYKGGNYDKILNENVDTTLFSETFIVFEVDAIKENKKLFPIVTLIIMDV
;
A
#
# COMPACT_ATOMS: atom_id res chain seq x y z
N MET A 1 31.13 -9.20 -9.98
CA MET A 1 29.77 -8.71 -10.25
C MET A 1 29.75 -7.79 -11.47
N ASN A 2 30.63 -6.77 -11.56
CA ASN A 2 30.86 -5.96 -12.79
C ASN A 2 30.95 -6.77 -14.10
N SER A 3 31.69 -7.88 -14.12
CA SER A 3 31.82 -8.73 -15.31
C SER A 3 30.52 -9.41 -15.74
N VAL A 4 29.66 -9.79 -14.79
CA VAL A 4 28.35 -10.43 -15.06
C VAL A 4 27.38 -9.38 -15.58
N VAL A 5 27.33 -8.23 -14.93
CA VAL A 5 26.46 -7.10 -15.29
C VAL A 5 26.79 -6.60 -16.70
N ARG A 6 28.08 -6.44 -17.00
CA ARG A 6 28.54 -6.08 -18.34
C ARG A 6 28.15 -7.13 -19.38
N GLN A 7 28.30 -8.42 -19.08
CA GLN A 7 27.92 -9.49 -20.01
C GLN A 7 26.41 -9.50 -20.30
N LEU A 8 25.56 -9.26 -19.29
CA LEU A 8 24.11 -9.16 -19.47
C LEU A 8 23.73 -7.97 -20.38
N HIS A 9 24.35 -6.82 -20.14
CA HIS A 9 24.15 -5.62 -20.96
C HIS A 9 24.63 -5.83 -22.41
N GLU A 10 25.81 -6.42 -22.61
CA GLU A 10 26.35 -6.77 -23.95
C GLU A 10 25.47 -7.78 -24.70
N GLN A 11 24.65 -8.56 -23.98
CA GLN A 11 23.66 -9.48 -24.56
C GLN A 11 22.31 -8.80 -24.87
N GLY A 12 22.21 -7.49 -24.67
CA GLY A 12 20.98 -6.71 -24.92
C GLY A 12 19.92 -6.90 -23.84
N THR A 13 20.30 -7.32 -22.62
CA THR A 13 19.40 -7.38 -21.47
C THR A 13 19.38 -6.03 -20.77
N ASP A 14 18.19 -5.51 -20.47
CA ASP A 14 18.03 -4.31 -19.66
C ASP A 14 18.44 -4.60 -18.21
N VAL A 15 19.25 -3.70 -17.63
CA VAL A 15 19.77 -3.86 -16.27
C VAL A 15 19.40 -2.66 -15.41
N VAL A 16 18.67 -2.93 -14.33
CA VAL A 16 18.46 -2.00 -13.21
C VAL A 16 19.24 -2.51 -12.02
N MET A 17 20.02 -1.63 -11.39
CA MET A 17 20.87 -1.99 -10.25
C MET A 17 20.70 -1.02 -9.08
N VAL A 18 20.79 -1.56 -7.87
CA VAL A 18 20.89 -0.77 -6.63
C VAL A 18 22.34 -0.84 -6.14
N ASP A 19 22.98 0.31 -6.00
CA ASP A 19 24.38 0.46 -5.58
C ASP A 19 24.47 1.08 -4.19
N THR A 20 25.33 0.50 -3.34
CA THR A 20 25.72 1.04 -2.05
C THR A 20 27.24 1.15 -2.03
N GLY A 21 27.77 2.38 -2.06
CA GLY A 21 29.21 2.63 -2.03
C GLY A 21 29.84 2.96 -3.39
N ASN A 22 29.07 3.51 -4.33
CA ASN A 22 29.54 4.11 -5.59
C ASN A 22 30.41 3.19 -6.47
N SER A 23 30.22 1.87 -6.36
CA SER A 23 31.12 0.91 -7.00
C SER A 23 30.84 0.72 -8.50
N TYR A 24 29.71 1.22 -8.98
CA TYR A 24 29.24 1.02 -10.35
C TYR A 24 29.14 2.30 -11.19
N GLU A 25 29.50 3.45 -10.63
CA GLU A 25 29.50 4.75 -11.33
C GLU A 25 30.32 4.68 -12.63
N GLY A 26 31.59 4.28 -12.54
CA GLY A 26 32.46 4.19 -13.72
C GLY A 26 32.04 3.12 -14.74
N LEU A 27 31.35 2.05 -14.31
CA LEU A 27 30.79 1.06 -15.25
C LEU A 27 29.54 1.62 -15.95
N CYS A 28 28.70 2.32 -15.21
CA CYS A 28 27.49 2.96 -15.73
C CYS A 28 27.86 3.99 -16.81
N GLU A 29 28.82 4.87 -16.52
CA GLU A 29 29.34 5.84 -17.50
C GLU A 29 29.95 5.15 -18.73
N TYR A 30 30.73 4.09 -18.53
CA TYR A 30 31.34 3.33 -19.64
C TYR A 30 30.31 2.71 -20.58
N LEU A 31 29.20 2.20 -20.05
CA LEU A 31 28.11 1.61 -20.82
C LEU A 31 27.10 2.65 -21.33
N GLY A 32 27.32 3.94 -21.04
CA GLY A 32 26.42 5.03 -21.44
C GLY A 32 25.06 4.99 -20.72
N GLY A 33 25.00 4.36 -19.54
CA GLY A 33 23.80 4.25 -18.73
C GLY A 33 23.51 5.50 -17.89
N LYS A 34 22.42 5.44 -17.13
CA LYS A 34 21.98 6.53 -16.24
C LYS A 34 22.26 6.20 -14.77
N TYR A 35 23.09 7.02 -14.15
CA TYR A 35 23.42 6.93 -12.73
C TYR A 35 22.57 7.93 -11.92
N ILE A 36 21.87 7.47 -10.90
CA ILE A 36 20.92 8.26 -10.11
C ILE A 36 21.22 8.10 -8.63
N SER A 37 21.77 9.13 -8.02
CA SER A 37 21.99 9.17 -6.58
C SER A 37 20.79 9.70 -5.82
N TYR A 38 20.47 9.01 -4.73
CA TYR A 38 19.56 9.52 -3.73
C TYR A 38 20.17 10.72 -3.01
N THR A 39 19.40 11.79 -2.87
CA THR A 39 19.68 12.91 -1.96
C THR A 39 18.41 13.30 -1.20
N GLU A 40 18.54 14.01 -0.08
CA GLU A 40 17.34 14.50 0.63
C GLU A 40 16.57 15.53 -0.21
N GLU A 41 17.28 16.39 -0.96
CA GLU A 41 16.67 17.42 -1.81
C GLU A 41 16.04 16.85 -3.08
N LYS A 42 16.66 15.80 -3.63
CA LYS A 42 16.22 15.09 -4.83
C LYS A 42 16.18 13.59 -4.51
N PRO A 43 15.14 13.12 -3.79
CA PRO A 43 14.98 11.70 -3.48
C PRO A 43 14.65 10.93 -4.76
N ILE A 44 14.86 9.61 -4.71
CA ILE A 44 14.32 8.70 -5.71
C ILE A 44 12.81 8.61 -5.47
N THR A 45 12.01 8.88 -6.51
CA THR A 45 10.56 8.94 -6.41
C THR A 45 9.88 7.98 -7.38
N MET A 46 8.75 7.43 -6.97
CA MET A 46 7.91 6.57 -7.77
C MET A 46 6.48 6.61 -7.28
N ASN A 47 5.48 6.52 -8.16
CA ASN A 47 4.11 6.29 -7.74
C ASN A 47 3.72 4.83 -7.98
N PRO A 48 3.92 3.93 -6.98
CA PRO A 48 3.58 2.51 -7.13
C PRO A 48 2.06 2.27 -7.20
N PHE A 49 1.24 3.26 -6.87
CA PHE A 49 -0.22 3.12 -6.87
C PHE A 49 -0.84 3.39 -8.23
N ASN A 50 -0.12 4.06 -9.14
CA ASN A 50 -0.61 4.40 -10.48
C ASN A 50 -0.60 3.17 -11.40
N ILE A 51 -1.53 2.25 -11.13
CA ILE A 51 -1.69 0.96 -11.80
C ILE A 51 -2.99 1.02 -12.61
N THR A 52 -2.94 0.69 -13.89
CA THR A 52 -4.15 0.62 -14.72
C THR A 52 -4.96 -0.64 -14.41
N GLN A 53 -6.24 -0.65 -14.79
CA GLN A 53 -7.10 -1.82 -14.60
C GLN A 53 -6.55 -3.09 -15.31
N ALA A 54 -5.81 -2.92 -16.41
CA ALA A 54 -5.19 -4.03 -17.14
C ALA A 54 -3.95 -4.61 -16.44
N GLU A 55 -3.23 -3.78 -15.68
CA GLU A 55 -2.03 -4.18 -14.92
C GLU A 55 -2.37 -4.71 -13.52
N LEU A 56 -3.56 -4.39 -13.01
CA LEU A 56 -4.00 -4.80 -11.67
C LEU A 56 -4.18 -6.33 -11.58
N ASN A 57 -3.15 -7.00 -11.07
CA ASN A 57 -3.09 -8.44 -10.89
C ASN A 57 -2.66 -8.80 -9.45
N ILE A 58 -2.60 -10.09 -9.13
CA ILE A 58 -2.25 -10.57 -7.79
C ILE A 58 -0.84 -10.11 -7.39
N GLU A 59 0.12 -10.08 -8.32
CA GLU A 59 1.50 -9.66 -8.03
C GLU A 59 1.57 -8.18 -7.64
N LYS A 60 0.81 -7.31 -8.33
CA LYS A 60 0.72 -5.88 -8.00
C LYS A 60 0.02 -5.63 -6.66
N ILE A 61 -1.03 -6.38 -6.35
CA ILE A 61 -1.69 -6.34 -5.03
C ILE A 61 -0.71 -6.79 -3.94
N ASP A 62 0.02 -7.88 -4.16
CA ASP A 62 1.01 -8.40 -3.20
C ASP A 62 2.16 -7.43 -2.98
N PHE A 63 2.64 -6.79 -4.04
CA PHE A 63 3.65 -5.75 -3.98
C PHE A 63 3.19 -4.57 -3.11
N LEU A 64 2.02 -3.99 -3.38
CA LEU A 64 1.49 -2.86 -2.61
C LEU A 64 1.21 -3.24 -1.15
N LYS A 65 0.69 -4.45 -0.92
CA LYS A 65 0.49 -4.98 0.43
C LYS A 65 1.79 -5.02 1.21
N ASN A 66 2.87 -5.56 0.62
CA ASN A 66 4.17 -5.61 1.26
C ASN A 66 4.75 -4.20 1.49
N LEU A 67 4.59 -3.28 0.54
CA LEU A 67 4.99 -1.88 0.68
C LEU A 67 4.28 -1.21 1.86
N ILE A 68 2.96 -1.33 1.96
CA ILE A 68 2.16 -0.73 3.04
C ILE A 68 2.52 -1.33 4.39
N LEU A 69 2.69 -2.66 4.46
CA LEU A 69 3.11 -3.35 5.68
C LEU A 69 4.49 -2.89 6.14
N LEU A 70 5.43 -2.69 5.21
CA LEU A 70 6.75 -2.16 5.50
C LEU A 70 6.69 -0.72 6.04
N ILE A 71 5.84 0.14 5.47
CA ILE A 71 5.65 1.51 5.96
C ILE A 71 5.03 1.52 7.36
N TRP A 72 4.01 0.69 7.59
CA TRP A 72 3.26 0.62 8.85
C TRP A 72 4.07 -0.03 9.99
N LYS A 73 4.71 -1.17 9.71
CA LYS A 73 5.32 -2.05 10.72
C LYS A 73 6.84 -1.99 10.75
N GLY A 74 7.48 -1.51 9.67
CA GLY A 74 8.93 -1.58 9.49
C GLY A 74 9.43 -2.99 9.15
N SER A 75 10.74 -3.11 8.89
CA SER A 75 11.40 -4.37 8.48
C SER A 75 11.55 -5.41 9.60
N ASP A 76 11.63 -4.94 10.85
CA ASP A 76 12.08 -5.77 11.98
C ASP A 76 10.90 -6.34 12.81
N THR A 77 9.66 -6.07 12.38
CA THR A 77 8.45 -6.45 13.13
C THR A 77 7.77 -7.65 12.50
N ARG A 78 7.36 -8.61 13.34
CA ARG A 78 6.51 -9.71 12.89
C ARG A 78 5.11 -9.19 12.55
N ILE A 79 4.72 -9.37 11.29
CA ILE A 79 3.38 -9.08 10.80
C ILE A 79 2.48 -10.28 11.13
N THR A 80 1.30 -10.01 11.67
CA THR A 80 0.28 -11.04 11.93
C THR A 80 -0.55 -11.35 10.69
N GLU A 81 -1.11 -12.56 10.61
CA GLU A 81 -2.07 -12.94 9.55
C GLU A 81 -3.27 -11.98 9.46
N LEU A 82 -3.69 -11.44 10.60
CA LEU A 82 -4.76 -10.45 10.65
C LEU A 82 -4.37 -9.15 9.95
N GLU A 83 -3.23 -8.57 10.30
CA GLU A 83 -2.71 -7.35 9.68
C GLU A 83 -2.49 -7.55 8.17
N PHE A 84 -1.97 -8.71 7.79
CA PHE A 84 -1.75 -9.07 6.39
C PHE A 84 -3.06 -9.05 5.58
N ARG A 85 -4.11 -9.71 6.08
CA ARG A 85 -5.43 -9.73 5.42
C ARG A 85 -6.10 -8.37 5.39
N ILE A 86 -5.96 -7.58 6.46
CA ILE A 86 -6.53 -6.22 6.52
C ILE A 86 -5.89 -5.34 5.45
N VAL A 87 -4.56 -5.36 5.31
CA VAL A 87 -3.88 -4.57 4.28
C VAL A 87 -4.24 -5.04 2.88
N GLU A 88 -4.30 -6.36 2.64
CA GLU A 88 -4.77 -6.92 1.37
C GLU A 88 -6.17 -6.42 0.99
N GLN A 89 -7.09 -6.46 1.95
CA GLN A 89 -8.45 -5.99 1.75
C GLN A 89 -8.49 -4.48 1.50
N MET A 90 -7.71 -3.67 2.22
CA MET A 90 -7.62 -2.22 1.98
C MET A 90 -7.13 -1.89 0.58
N VAL A 91 -6.08 -2.57 0.10
CA VAL A 91 -5.56 -2.36 -1.27
C VAL A 91 -6.60 -2.75 -2.31
N THR A 92 -7.24 -3.90 -2.14
CA THR A 92 -8.29 -4.37 -3.04
C THR A 92 -9.48 -3.41 -3.07
N ASP A 93 -9.99 -3.03 -1.89
CA ASP A 93 -11.12 -2.11 -1.75
C ASP A 93 -10.79 -0.71 -2.29
N TYR A 94 -9.52 -0.28 -2.24
CA TYR A 94 -9.07 1.01 -2.79
C TYR A 94 -9.19 1.06 -4.32
N TYR A 95 -8.69 0.02 -5.00
CA TYR A 95 -8.79 -0.05 -6.47
C TYR A 95 -10.22 -0.30 -6.93
N ASP A 96 -10.98 -1.12 -6.20
CA ASP A 96 -12.40 -1.33 -6.50
C ASP A 96 -13.19 -0.01 -6.42
N ALA A 97 -12.94 0.78 -5.37
CA ALA A 97 -13.54 2.10 -5.22
C ALA A 97 -13.14 3.09 -6.33
N TYR A 98 -11.94 2.96 -6.90
CA TYR A 98 -11.50 3.80 -8.02
C TYR A 98 -12.09 3.37 -9.37
N PHE A 99 -12.06 2.07 -9.69
CA PHE A 99 -12.46 1.55 -11.00
C PHE A 99 -13.96 1.28 -11.14
N HIS A 100 -14.61 0.82 -10.07
CA HIS A 100 -16.01 0.40 -10.09
C HIS A 100 -16.88 1.25 -9.15
N GLY A 101 -16.27 1.90 -8.16
CA GLY A 101 -16.99 2.61 -7.12
C GLY A 101 -17.62 1.64 -6.12
N PHE A 102 -18.56 2.15 -5.33
CA PHE A 102 -19.32 1.35 -4.36
C PHE A 102 -20.76 1.86 -4.33
N ASP A 103 -21.70 1.00 -4.74
CA ASP A 103 -23.12 1.33 -4.79
C ASP A 103 -23.91 0.80 -3.59
N GLY A 104 -23.33 -0.15 -2.87
CA GLY A 104 -23.92 -0.81 -1.70
C GLY A 104 -23.41 -2.23 -1.55
N TYR A 105 -23.75 -2.88 -0.44
CA TYR A 105 -23.45 -4.30 -0.25
C TYR A 105 -24.39 -5.14 -1.10
N ASP A 106 -23.86 -6.13 -1.81
CA ASP A 106 -24.70 -7.12 -2.46
C ASP A 106 -25.45 -7.97 -1.40
N PRO A 107 -26.52 -8.70 -1.77
CA PRO A 107 -27.30 -9.48 -0.82
C PRO A 107 -26.49 -10.51 -0.02
N VAL A 108 -25.45 -11.09 -0.60
CA VAL A 108 -24.59 -12.10 0.04
C VAL A 108 -23.65 -11.42 1.05
N GLN A 109 -23.03 -10.31 0.66
CA GLN A 109 -22.21 -9.47 1.55
C GLN A 109 -23.03 -8.96 2.72
N ARG A 110 -24.23 -8.44 2.46
CA ARG A 110 -25.12 -7.91 3.49
C ARG A 110 -25.53 -8.98 4.51
N GLU A 111 -25.87 -10.17 4.03
CA GLU A 111 -26.23 -11.30 4.91
C GLU A 111 -25.02 -11.80 5.72
N THR A 112 -23.84 -11.85 5.11
CA THR A 112 -22.59 -12.21 5.80
C THR A 112 -22.28 -11.20 6.91
N LEU A 113 -22.37 -9.91 6.61
CA LEU A 113 -22.17 -8.82 7.55
C LEU A 113 -23.19 -8.89 8.70
N ARG A 114 -24.47 -9.13 8.39
CA ARG A 114 -25.53 -9.31 9.40
C ARG A 114 -25.21 -10.45 10.36
N LYS A 115 -24.79 -11.61 9.85
CA LYS A 115 -24.40 -12.76 10.71
C LYS A 115 -23.24 -12.41 11.64
N THR A 116 -22.19 -11.79 11.10
CA THR A 116 -21.01 -11.40 11.88
C THR A 116 -21.35 -10.39 12.96
N LEU A 117 -22.09 -9.33 12.63
CA LEU A 117 -22.49 -8.29 13.58
C LEU A 117 -23.45 -8.82 14.64
N THR A 118 -24.41 -9.66 14.26
CA THR A 118 -25.33 -10.30 15.22
C THR A 118 -24.55 -11.15 16.24
N ALA A 119 -23.59 -11.95 15.78
CA ALA A 119 -22.76 -12.75 16.66
C ALA A 119 -21.87 -11.89 17.57
N ALA A 120 -21.37 -10.75 17.07
CA ALA A 120 -20.61 -9.79 17.87
C ALA A 120 -21.46 -9.13 18.96
N GLU A 121 -22.66 -8.64 18.63
CA GLU A 121 -23.56 -8.01 19.61
C GLU A 121 -24.01 -9.01 20.67
N LYS A 122 -24.31 -10.26 20.28
CA LYS A 122 -24.64 -11.35 21.24
C LYS A 122 -23.52 -11.65 22.23
N ARG A 123 -22.25 -11.41 21.87
CA ARG A 123 -21.11 -11.58 22.80
C ARG A 123 -20.95 -10.43 23.78
N LYS A 124 -21.43 -9.22 23.46
CA LYS A 124 -21.27 -8.01 24.28
C LYS A 124 -22.33 -7.84 25.36
N GLY A 125 -23.46 -8.55 25.27
CA GLY A 125 -24.58 -8.40 26.20
C GLY A 125 -25.37 -9.69 26.39
N THR A 126 -26.28 -9.67 27.36
CA THR A 126 -27.25 -10.74 27.56
C THR A 126 -28.52 -10.38 26.80
N TRP A 127 -28.86 -11.16 25.77
CA TRP A 127 -30.03 -10.93 24.93
C TRP A 127 -31.05 -12.05 25.18
N GLY A 128 -32.22 -11.70 25.70
CA GLY A 128 -33.36 -12.62 25.83
C GLY A 128 -34.10 -12.82 24.51
N ALA A 129 -35.08 -13.73 24.50
CA ALA A 129 -35.94 -13.94 23.33
C ALA A 129 -36.78 -12.69 22.99
N GLU A 130 -37.11 -11.89 24.00
CA GLU A 130 -37.86 -10.62 23.88
C GLU A 130 -37.04 -9.47 23.28
N ASP A 131 -35.71 -9.53 23.38
CA ASP A 131 -34.80 -8.50 22.84
C ASP A 131 -34.40 -8.76 21.38
N LEU A 132 -34.78 -9.91 20.80
CA LEU A 132 -34.41 -10.28 19.43
C LEU A 132 -34.80 -9.23 18.38
N PRO A 133 -36.02 -8.65 18.39
CA PRO A 133 -36.37 -7.59 17.44
C PRO A 133 -35.51 -6.34 17.60
N ALA A 134 -35.16 -5.97 18.84
CA ALA A 134 -34.31 -4.81 19.12
C ALA A 134 -32.86 -5.06 18.67
N LEU A 135 -32.36 -6.29 18.83
CA LEU A 135 -31.06 -6.72 18.33
C LEU A 135 -30.99 -6.65 16.80
N GLU A 136 -32.00 -7.21 16.11
CA GLU A 136 -32.09 -7.19 14.65
C GLU A 136 -32.12 -5.76 14.12
N GLN A 137 -32.96 -4.90 14.70
CA GLN A 137 -33.01 -3.48 14.35
C GLN A 137 -31.67 -2.78 14.55
N LYS A 138 -30.99 -3.03 15.68
CA LYS A 138 -29.66 -2.46 15.98
C LYS A 138 -28.61 -2.89 14.96
N VAL A 139 -28.62 -4.17 14.56
CA VAL A 139 -27.70 -4.69 13.53
C VAL A 139 -27.99 -4.05 12.18
N ASP A 140 -29.26 -3.94 11.78
CA ASP A 140 -29.65 -3.33 10.51
C ASP A 140 -29.30 -1.85 10.44
N ASP A 141 -29.48 -1.11 11.53
CA ASP A 141 -29.05 0.30 11.64
C ASP A 141 -27.52 0.42 11.52
N LYS A 142 -26.77 -0.51 12.12
CA LYS A 142 -25.30 -0.55 12.00
C LYS A 142 -24.86 -0.86 10.57
N ILE A 143 -25.51 -1.81 9.89
CA ILE A 143 -25.23 -2.11 8.48
C ILE A 143 -25.47 -0.88 7.61
N ARG A 144 -26.60 -0.20 7.79
CA ARG A 144 -26.93 1.03 7.04
C ARG A 144 -25.85 2.10 7.24
N MET A 145 -25.41 2.33 8.47
CA MET A 145 -24.35 3.27 8.79
C MET A 145 -23.01 2.90 8.12
N LEU A 146 -22.61 1.62 8.16
CA LEU A 146 -21.38 1.15 7.51
C LEU A 146 -21.44 1.32 5.99
N GLU A 147 -22.59 1.02 5.39
CA GLU A 147 -22.82 1.15 3.95
C GLU A 147 -22.77 2.62 3.50
N GLU A 148 -23.42 3.53 4.23
CA GLU A 148 -23.39 4.97 3.98
C GLU A 148 -21.96 5.53 4.08
N ARG A 149 -21.22 5.15 5.13
CA ARG A 149 -19.80 5.53 5.29
C ARG A 149 -18.95 5.01 4.14
N ARG A 150 -19.10 3.74 3.75
CA ARG A 150 -18.32 3.18 2.64
C ARG A 150 -18.67 3.84 1.30
N LYS A 151 -19.94 4.21 1.08
CA LYS A 151 -20.41 4.84 -0.16
C LYS A 151 -19.85 6.23 -0.40
N VAL A 152 -19.56 6.98 0.66
CA VAL A 152 -18.93 8.31 0.53
C VAL A 152 -17.41 8.25 0.33
N LEU A 153 -16.77 7.09 0.57
CA LEU A 153 -15.35 6.91 0.26
C LEU A 153 -15.17 6.79 -1.25
N LYS A 154 -14.66 7.86 -1.86
CA LYS A 154 -14.35 7.93 -3.29
C LYS A 154 -12.85 8.14 -3.47
N VAL A 155 -12.30 7.49 -4.48
CA VAL A 155 -10.89 7.65 -4.86
C VAL A 155 -10.88 8.44 -6.17
N ALA A 156 -10.29 9.63 -6.16
CA ALA A 156 -10.30 10.53 -7.31
C ALA A 156 -9.10 10.33 -8.26
N SER A 157 -8.00 9.78 -7.75
CA SER A 157 -6.76 9.53 -8.47
C SER A 157 -6.00 8.38 -7.81
N LEU A 158 -5.04 7.79 -8.51
CA LEU A 158 -4.21 6.71 -7.99
C LEU A 158 -2.85 7.24 -7.52
N SER A 159 -2.70 7.42 -6.21
CA SER A 159 -1.46 7.83 -5.56
C SER A 159 -1.40 7.32 -4.13
N PHE A 160 -0.23 7.42 -3.48
CA PHE A 160 -0.15 7.13 -2.05
C PHE A 160 -1.02 8.09 -1.22
N ASN A 161 -1.15 9.35 -1.63
CA ASN A 161 -1.96 10.33 -0.90
C ASN A 161 -3.43 9.93 -0.81
N THR A 162 -4.02 9.61 -1.94
CA THR A 162 -5.42 9.14 -2.00
C THR A 162 -5.59 7.77 -1.36
N PHE A 163 -4.57 6.90 -1.41
CA PHE A 163 -4.58 5.65 -0.65
C PHE A 163 -4.60 5.91 0.86
N TYR A 164 -3.76 6.80 1.38
CA TYR A 164 -3.72 7.17 2.80
C TYR A 164 -5.06 7.72 3.28
N GLU A 165 -5.64 8.67 2.54
CA GLU A 165 -6.94 9.26 2.86
C GLU A 165 -8.05 8.20 2.91
N TYR A 166 -8.06 7.30 1.93
CA TYR A 166 -9.03 6.21 1.85
C TYR A 166 -8.81 5.16 2.95
N SER A 167 -7.56 4.76 3.18
CA SER A 167 -7.21 3.64 4.05
C SER A 167 -7.46 3.94 5.52
N CYS A 168 -7.28 5.19 5.97
CA CYS A 168 -7.62 5.60 7.34
C CYS A 168 -9.09 5.31 7.67
N GLU A 169 -10.02 5.70 6.80
CA GLU A 169 -11.45 5.42 6.98
C GLU A 169 -11.78 3.95 6.73
N ARG A 170 -11.21 3.36 5.67
CA ARG A 170 -11.51 1.98 5.30
C ARG A 170 -11.04 0.98 6.35
N LEU A 171 -9.90 1.22 7.00
CA LEU A 171 -9.39 0.40 8.09
C LEU A 171 -10.41 0.28 9.23
N GLU A 172 -10.95 1.42 9.67
CA GLU A 172 -11.96 1.43 10.73
C GLU A 172 -13.21 0.64 10.31
N LEU A 173 -13.69 0.84 9.07
CA LEU A 173 -14.85 0.11 8.55
C LEU A 173 -14.61 -1.40 8.49
N ILE A 174 -13.47 -1.86 7.98
CA ILE A 174 -13.10 -3.29 7.95
C ILE A 174 -13.12 -3.87 9.38
N CYS A 175 -12.54 -3.15 10.34
CA CYS A 175 -12.51 -3.61 11.72
C CYS A 175 -13.90 -3.64 12.36
N LEU A 176 -14.76 -2.65 12.07
CA LEU A 176 -16.15 -2.62 12.55
C LEU A 176 -17.01 -3.73 11.93
N GLU A 177 -16.84 -4.00 10.63
CA GLU A 177 -17.52 -5.06 9.86
C GLU A 177 -17.22 -6.45 10.44
N ASN A 178 -15.98 -6.65 10.87
CA ASN A 178 -15.47 -7.93 11.36
C ASN A 178 -15.39 -8.04 12.89
N ASN A 179 -15.76 -6.97 13.62
CA ASN A 179 -15.60 -6.86 15.07
C ASN A 179 -14.15 -7.16 15.53
N ILE A 180 -13.19 -6.58 14.82
CA ILE A 180 -11.76 -6.59 15.16
C ILE A 180 -11.49 -5.43 16.12
N THR A 181 -10.72 -5.68 17.17
CA THR A 181 -10.40 -4.70 18.23
C THR A 181 -8.90 -4.57 18.50
N GLU A 182 -8.08 -5.40 17.86
CA GLU A 182 -6.65 -5.53 18.06
C GLU A 182 -5.83 -4.48 17.28
N ILE A 183 -6.46 -3.78 16.34
CA ILE A 183 -5.80 -2.80 15.48
C ILE A 183 -5.97 -1.40 16.04
N ASP A 184 -4.85 -0.70 16.17
CA ASP A 184 -4.78 0.69 16.60
C ASP A 184 -4.76 1.61 15.37
N TYR A 185 -5.88 2.31 15.13
CA TYR A 185 -6.07 3.18 13.98
C TYR A 185 -5.21 4.45 14.03
N ASP A 186 -5.04 5.02 15.22
CA ASP A 186 -4.23 6.22 15.42
C ASP A 186 -2.76 5.90 15.14
N LYS A 187 -2.30 4.75 15.62
CA LYS A 187 -0.95 4.26 15.33
C LYS A 187 -0.76 3.96 13.85
N TYR A 188 -1.72 3.32 13.17
CA TYR A 188 -1.66 3.10 11.73
C TYR A 188 -1.47 4.42 10.99
N THR A 189 -2.36 5.38 11.26
CA THR A 189 -2.37 6.72 10.64
C THR A 189 -1.04 7.43 10.87
N TYR A 190 -0.58 7.49 12.12
CA TYR A 190 0.67 8.15 12.48
C TYR A 190 1.91 7.52 11.81
N MET A 191 1.96 6.20 11.68
CA MET A 191 3.12 5.51 11.10
C MET A 191 3.26 5.73 9.59
N ILE A 192 2.14 5.93 8.90
CA ILE A 192 2.06 6.08 7.44
C ILE A 192 2.13 7.56 7.02
N GLN A 193 1.64 8.47 7.88
CA GLN A 193 1.62 9.92 7.68
C GLN A 193 2.93 10.53 7.10
N PRO A 194 4.16 10.09 7.46
CA PRO A 194 5.36 10.69 6.90
C PRO A 194 5.48 10.64 5.37
N PHE A 195 4.79 9.72 4.69
CA PHE A 195 4.76 9.60 3.24
C PHE A 195 3.55 10.29 2.60
N TYR A 196 2.61 10.76 3.42
CA TYR A 196 1.46 11.53 2.98
C TYR A 196 1.88 12.99 2.72
N LYS A 197 1.12 13.69 1.88
CA LYS A 197 1.33 15.10 1.52
C LYS A 197 1.68 15.98 2.73
N GLY A 198 2.84 16.63 2.67
CA GLY A 198 3.36 17.48 3.75
C GLY A 198 4.15 16.74 4.83
N GLY A 199 4.30 15.42 4.72
CA GLY A 199 5.23 14.62 5.50
C GLY A 199 6.66 14.68 4.95
N ASN A 200 7.62 14.18 5.73
CA ASN A 200 9.05 14.24 5.40
C ASN A 200 9.43 13.46 4.13
N TYR A 201 8.59 12.52 3.69
CA TYR A 201 8.82 11.60 2.58
C TYR A 201 7.71 11.68 1.53
N ASP A 202 6.97 12.79 1.48
CA ASP A 202 5.79 12.95 0.65
C ASP A 202 6.03 12.69 -0.85
N LYS A 203 7.20 13.06 -1.37
CA LYS A 203 7.55 12.87 -2.78
C LYS A 203 7.81 11.42 -3.16
N ILE A 204 8.33 10.60 -2.23
CA ILE A 204 8.89 9.27 -2.53
C ILE A 204 7.88 8.36 -3.21
N LEU A 205 6.61 8.40 -2.77
CA LEU A 205 5.55 7.48 -3.23
C LEU A 205 4.45 8.14 -4.08
N ASN A 206 4.60 9.43 -4.40
CA ASN A 206 3.56 10.22 -5.07
C ASN A 206 4.00 10.84 -6.40
N GLU A 207 5.30 11.01 -6.63
CA GLU A 207 5.81 11.53 -7.91
C GLU A 207 6.14 10.36 -8.86
N ASN A 208 5.86 10.55 -10.15
CA ASN A 208 6.22 9.55 -11.15
C ASN A 208 7.74 9.56 -11.37
N VAL A 209 8.29 8.38 -11.69
CA VAL A 209 9.68 8.28 -12.11
C VAL A 209 9.89 9.12 -13.38
N ASP A 210 11.08 9.69 -13.53
CA ASP A 210 11.47 10.41 -14.75
C ASP A 210 11.31 9.46 -15.95
N THR A 211 10.34 9.73 -16.83
CA THR A 211 9.97 8.85 -17.96
C THR A 211 11.12 8.58 -18.92
N THR A 212 12.16 9.42 -18.91
CA THR A 212 13.39 9.17 -19.69
C THR A 212 14.16 7.94 -19.20
N LEU A 213 13.86 7.42 -18.01
CA LEU A 213 14.45 6.20 -17.47
C LEU A 213 14.00 4.94 -18.21
N PHE A 214 12.77 4.90 -18.73
CA PHE A 214 12.27 3.72 -19.44
C PHE A 214 12.92 3.50 -20.82
N SER A 215 13.65 4.48 -21.35
CA SER A 215 14.43 4.32 -22.57
C SER A 215 15.88 3.87 -22.33
N GLU A 216 16.31 3.80 -21.07
CA GLU A 216 17.68 3.43 -20.71
C GLU A 216 17.78 1.93 -20.49
N THR A 217 18.76 1.29 -21.14
CA THR A 217 19.02 -0.16 -21.00
C THR A 217 19.92 -0.48 -19.80
N PHE A 218 20.51 0.55 -19.18
CA PHE A 218 21.39 0.41 -18.02
C PHE A 218 21.18 1.54 -17.02
N ILE A 219 20.59 1.22 -15.87
CA ILE A 219 20.27 2.20 -14.81
C ILE A 219 20.89 1.74 -13.51
N VAL A 220 21.56 2.66 -12.82
CA VAL A 220 22.09 2.43 -11.47
C VAL A 220 21.51 3.45 -10.51
N PHE A 221 20.80 2.95 -9.52
CA PHE A 221 20.28 3.74 -8.39
C PHE A 221 21.25 3.62 -7.21
N GLU A 222 21.84 4.73 -6.83
CA GLU A 222 22.76 4.84 -5.70
C GLU A 222 21.98 5.29 -4.45
N VAL A 223 22.09 4.49 -3.39
CA VAL A 223 21.28 4.63 -2.16
C VAL A 223 22.14 4.57 -0.89
N ASP A 224 23.46 4.80 -0.98
CA ASP A 224 24.40 4.81 0.14
C ASP A 224 23.98 5.85 1.19
N ALA A 225 23.47 7.00 0.75
CA ALA A 225 22.97 8.07 1.62
C ALA A 225 21.87 7.62 2.59
N ILE A 226 21.10 6.58 2.25
CA ILE A 226 20.01 6.05 3.09
C ILE A 226 20.28 4.66 3.61
N LYS A 227 21.44 4.03 3.35
CA LYS A 227 21.69 2.62 3.70
C LYS A 227 21.46 2.27 5.18
N GLU A 228 21.75 3.21 6.08
CA GLU A 228 21.56 3.04 7.53
C GLU A 228 20.13 3.41 7.98
N ASN A 229 19.33 4.04 7.12
CA ASN A 229 17.95 4.39 7.40
C ASN A 229 17.06 3.16 7.21
N LYS A 230 16.82 2.45 8.33
CA LYS A 230 15.98 1.25 8.40
C LYS A 230 14.56 1.39 7.85
N LYS A 231 14.02 2.61 7.71
CA LYS A 231 12.68 2.84 7.15
C LYS A 231 12.77 3.10 5.65
N LEU A 232 13.59 4.06 5.23
CA LEU A 232 13.66 4.48 3.84
C LEU A 232 14.34 3.47 2.94
N PHE A 233 15.46 2.89 3.36
CA PHE A 233 16.24 2.01 2.50
C PHE A 233 15.44 0.82 1.97
N PRO A 234 14.70 0.06 2.81
CA PRO A 234 13.88 -1.03 2.31
C PRO A 234 12.76 -0.56 1.38
N ILE A 235 12.15 0.61 1.64
CA ILE A 235 11.07 1.16 0.83
C ILE A 235 11.57 1.59 -0.55
N VAL A 236 12.66 2.36 -0.59
CA VAL A 236 13.27 2.85 -1.83
C VAL A 236 13.78 1.67 -2.67
N THR A 237 14.42 0.68 -2.03
CA THR A 237 14.87 -0.53 -2.73
C THR A 237 13.68 -1.31 -3.30
N LEU A 238 12.59 -1.43 -2.54
CA LEU A 238 11.39 -2.14 -2.98
C LEU A 238 10.74 -1.48 -4.20
N ILE A 239 10.60 -0.15 -4.21
CA ILE A 239 10.01 0.55 -5.37
C ILE A 239 10.93 0.50 -6.59
N ILE A 240 12.25 0.53 -6.42
CA ILE A 240 13.20 0.39 -7.55
C ILE A 240 13.09 -1.00 -8.20
N MET A 241 12.83 -2.04 -7.42
CA MET A 241 12.67 -3.41 -7.95
C MET A 241 11.38 -3.63 -8.73
N ASP A 242 10.38 -2.74 -8.62
CA ASP A 242 9.12 -2.82 -9.38
C ASP A 242 9.18 -2.09 -10.74
N VAL A 243 10.31 -1.45 -11.06
CA VAL A 243 10.60 -0.73 -12.32
C VAL A 243 10.85 -1.67 -13.48
#